data_AF-A0A265Q3Z1-F1
#
_entry.id   AF-A0A265Q3Z1-F1
#
_cell.length_a   1.000
_cell.length_b   1.000
_cell.length_c   1.000
_cell.angle_alpha   90.00
_cell.angle_beta   90.00
_cell.angle_gamma   90.00
#
_symmetry.space_group_name_H-M   'P 1'
#
loop_
_entity.id
_entity.type
_entity.pdbx_description
1 polymer ?
#
loop_
_entity_poly.entity_id
_entity_poly.type
_entity_poly.pdbx_seq_one_letter_code
_entity_poly.pdbx_strand_id
1 'polypeptide(L)' 'MFGKIGATELILILGIALVVFGPGKLPEIGKAFGKAIGEFKNHANQISEDVKIDLEDKKDKE' A
#
# COMPACT_ATOMS: atom_id res chain seq x y z
N MET A 1 18.13 6.90 26.24
CA MET A 1 18.52 8.01 25.34
C MET A 1 18.34 7.66 23.84
N PHE A 2 17.46 6.73 23.46
CA PHE A 2 17.31 6.30 22.04
C PHE A 2 15.87 5.85 21.70
N GLY A 3 14.87 6.46 22.35
CA GLY A 3 13.53 5.84 22.44
C GLY A 3 12.51 6.26 21.40
N LYS A 4 12.69 7.41 20.73
CA LYS A 4 11.70 7.93 19.79
C LYS A 4 12.47 8.74 18.76
N ILE A 5 12.69 8.17 17.58
CA ILE A 5 13.01 8.99 16.40
C ILE A 5 11.84 9.97 16.29
N GLY A 6 12.09 11.22 16.66
CA GLY A 6 11.09 12.28 16.59
C GLY A 6 10.83 12.65 15.14
N ALA A 7 9.80 13.47 14.94
CA ALA A 7 9.51 14.03 13.62
C ALA A 7 10.73 14.75 13.03
N THR A 8 11.54 15.40 13.88
CA THR A 8 12.77 16.09 13.50
C THR A 8 13.84 15.13 12.96
N GLU A 9 14.14 14.03 13.65
CA GLU A 9 15.12 13.06 13.15
C GLU A 9 14.64 12.37 11.87
N LEU A 10 13.33 12.08 11.75
CA LEU A 10 12.76 11.55 10.51
C LEU A 10 12.93 12.53 9.33
N ILE A 11 12.69 13.83 9.55
CA ILE A 11 12.90 14.86 8.52
C ILE A 11 14.37 14.94 8.12
N LEU A 12 15.31 14.84 9.07
CA LEU A 12 16.74 14.85 8.77
C LEU A 12 17.14 13.65 7.89
N ILE A 13 16.69 12.45 8.26
CA ILE A 13 16.93 11.23 7.48
C ILE A 13 16.30 11.35 6.10
N LEU A 14 15.07 11.85 6.01
CA LEU A 14 14.38 12.10 4.75
C LEU A 14 15.17 13.10 3.89
N GLY A 15 15.70 14.17 4.48
CA GLY A 15 16.54 15.15 3.79
C GLY A 15 17.78 14.51 3.18
N ILE A 16 18.51 13.67 3.93
CA ILE A 16 19.68 12.94 3.41
C ILE A 16 19.27 11.99 2.29
N ALA A 17 18.18 11.23 2.48
CA ALA A 17 17.65 10.33 1.44
C ALA A 17 17.27 11.11 0.17
N LEU A 18 16.70 12.31 0.33
CA LEU A 18 16.35 13.19 -0.79
C LEU A 18 17.56 13.74 -1.54
N VAL A 19 18.68 13.95 -0.88
CA VAL A 19 19.93 14.35 -1.56
C VAL A 19 20.49 13.19 -2.39
N VAL A 20 20.41 11.96 -1.88
CA VAL A 20 20.91 10.76 -2.57
C VAL A 20 19.99 10.35 -3.72
N PHE A 21 18.69 10.29 -3.48
CA PHE A 21 17.70 9.79 -4.45
C PHE A 21 17.05 10.91 -5.28
N GLY A 22 16.98 12.13 -4.76
CA GLY A 22 16.30 13.26 -5.38
C GLY A 22 14.82 13.40 -4.94
N PRO A 23 14.29 14.63 -4.80
CA PRO A 23 12.90 14.88 -4.39
C PRO A 23 11.85 14.40 -5.39
N GLY A 24 12.22 14.24 -6.67
CA GLY A 24 11.33 13.70 -7.70
C GLY A 24 11.06 12.21 -7.58
N LYS A 25 11.95 11.43 -6.93
CA LYS A 25 11.80 9.96 -6.82
C LYS A 25 10.70 9.55 -5.85
N LEU A 26 10.52 10.27 -4.74
CA LEU A 26 9.46 9.98 -3.77
C LEU A 26 8.05 9.98 -4.38
N PRO A 27 7.61 11.03 -5.10
CA PRO A 27 6.28 11.04 -5.71
C PRO A 27 6.15 10.03 -6.87
N GLU A 28 7.23 9.74 -7.59
CA GLU A 28 7.26 8.71 -8.63
C GLU A 28 7.00 7.31 -8.04
N ILE A 29 7.74 6.95 -6.99
CA ILE A 29 7.57 5.69 -6.25
C ILE A 29 6.19 5.62 -5.61
N GLY A 30 5.72 6.71 -4.99
CA GLY A 30 4.39 6.79 -4.38
C GLY A 30 3.26 6.57 -5.38
N LYS A 31 3.36 7.13 -6.59
CA LYS A 31 2.37 6.89 -7.66
C LYS A 31 2.37 5.43 -8.12
N ALA A 32 3.55 4.84 -8.31
CA ALA A 32 3.67 3.44 -8.72
C ALA A 32 3.11 2.49 -7.64
N PHE A 33 3.50 2.69 -6.38
CA PHE A 33 2.97 1.92 -5.25
C PHE A 33 1.47 2.13 -5.06
N GLY A 34 0.98 3.37 -5.17
CA GLY A 34 -0.44 3.67 -5.03
C GLY A 34 -1.28 2.98 -6.09
N LYS A 35 -0.81 2.95 -7.34
CA LYS A 35 -1.45 2.20 -8.42
C LYS A 35 -1.45 0.70 -8.14
N ALA A 36 -0.32 0.13 -7.75
CA ALA A 36 -0.20 -1.30 -7.43
C ALA A 36 -1.13 -1.71 -6.26
N ILE A 37 -1.16 -0.93 -5.17
CA ILE A 37 -2.06 -1.17 -4.04
C ILE A 37 -3.53 -1.03 -4.45
N GLY A 38 -3.85 -0.05 -5.30
CA GLY A 38 -5.20 0.16 -5.82
C GLY A 38 -5.70 -1.03 -6.65
N GLU A 39 -4.88 -1.49 -7.59
CA GLU A 39 -5.17 -2.66 -8.43
C GLU A 39 -5.27 -3.94 -7.58
N PHE A 40 -4.33 -4.14 -6.63
CA PHE A 40 -4.37 -5.27 -5.70
C PHE A 40 -5.66 -5.29 -4.88
N LYS A 41 -6.08 -4.15 -4.31
CA LYS A 41 -7.33 -4.04 -3.56
C LYS A 41 -8.55 -4.37 -4.43
N ASN A 42 -8.55 -3.90 -5.67
CA ASN A 42 -9.66 -4.12 -6.58
C ASN A 42 -9.81 -5.62 -6.92
N HIS A 43 -8.71 -6.28 -7.28
CA HIS A 43 -8.72 -7.73 -7.54
C HIS A 43 -9.07 -8.53 -6.29
N ALA A 44 -8.52 -8.16 -5.12
CA ALA A 44 -8.83 -8.83 -3.86
C ALA A 44 -10.32 -8.76 -3.52
N ASN A 45 -10.96 -7.62 -3.78
CA ASN A 45 -12.41 -7.46 -3.60
C ASN A 45 -13.21 -8.31 -4.58
N GLN A 46 -12.85 -8.31 -5.87
CA GLN A 46 -13.54 -9.15 -6.88
C GLN A 46 -13.45 -10.63 -6.53
N ILE A 47 -12.26 -11.13 -6.15
CA ILE A 47 -12.09 -12.52 -5.71
C ILE A 47 -12.96 -12.82 -4.48
N SER A 48 -13.03 -11.88 -3.53
CA SER A 48 -13.86 -12.06 -2.32
C SER A 48 -15.35 -12.14 -2.67
N GLU A 49 -15.81 -11.38 -3.66
CA GLU A 49 -17.19 -11.37 -4.14
C GLU A 49 -17.51 -12.66 -4.92
N ASP A 50 -16.64 -13.08 -5.84
CA ASP A 50 -16.76 -14.34 -6.59
C ASP A 50 -16.82 -15.55 -5.64
N VAL A 51 -15.94 -15.59 -4.63
CA VAL A 51 -15.94 -16.66 -3.61
C VAL A 51 -17.23 -16.62 -2.78
N LYS A 52 -17.79 -15.44 -2.50
CA LYS A 52 -19.04 -15.32 -1.73
C LYS A 52 -20.24 -15.82 -2.54
N ILE A 53 -20.29 -15.52 -3.84
CA ILE A 53 -21.33 -16.01 -4.76
C ILE A 53 -21.26 -17.54 -4.86
N ASP A 54 -20.08 -18.13 -5.06
CA ASP A 54 -19.87 -19.58 -5.13
C ASP A 54 -20.29 -20.32 -3.84
N LEU A 55 -20.19 -19.67 -2.69
CA LEU A 55 -20.61 -20.23 -1.39
C LEU A 55 -22.13 -20.11 -1.17
N GLU A 56 -22.77 -19.07 -1.68
CA GLU A 56 -24.22 -18.89 -1.63
C GLU A 56 -24.93 -19.87 -2.58
N ASP A 57 -24.44 -20.03 -3.81
CA ASP A 57 -24.98 -21.00 -4.80
C ASP A 57 -24.87 -22.47 -4.35
N LYS A 58 -23.89 -22.79 -3.49
CA LYS A 58 -23.77 -24.13 -2.88
C LYS A 58 -24.73 -24.36 -1.73
N LYS A 59 -25.12 -23.32 -0.99
CA LYS A 59 -26.09 -23.42 0.12
C LYS A 59 -27.53 -23.62 -0.35
N ASP A 60 -27.87 -23.12 -1.54
CA ASP A 60 -29.22 -23.23 -2.09
C ASP A 60 -29.48 -24.56 -2.84
N LYS A 61 -28.44 -25.41 -3.00
CA LYS A 61 -28.51 -26.72 -3.65
C LYS A 61 -28.42 -27.93 -2.70
N GLU A 62 -28.27 -27.71 -1.40
CA GLU A 62 -28.46 -28.71 -0.33
C GLU A 62 -29.83 -28.54 0.35
#